data_AF-A0A958DAG4-F1
#
_entry.id   AF-A0A958DAG4-F1
#
_cell.length_a   1.000
_cell.length_b   1.000
_cell.length_c   1.000
_cell.angle_alpha   90.00
_cell.angle_beta   90.00
_cell.angle_gamma   90.00
#
_symmetry.space_group_name_H-M   'P 1'
#
loop_
_entity.id
_entity.type
_entity.pdbx_description
1 polymer ?
#
loop_
_entity_poly.entity_id
_entity_poly.type
_entity_poly.pdbx_seq_one_letter_code
_entity_poly.pdbx_strand_id
1 'polypeptide(L)'
;MVTYRARVRRLIVLGLVLSLLAPAAAAAGAPALLAGPCTPGAVYNPACDADQDGDVDIFDIQLAAGHWNQIGTFVSDNNHNHLGQTWTGGNNPVRIQGSFTTSGSSAPLILNNSGSGGDGLRVDTVNDDGIYLNSIGGNGLYINSADEHGLYVSSAGLDGVVVNSADRWGVYVGSAADDGLAVVNAGRDGVLISQPDRVGVRVLSAGNPSSTVQNLNPNGFEVAGAEGYGLYVGRADIDGVAVDSAALDGFDVNSAGDNGVEAGGANYAGYFTNRIYVNGNCIGCLLTAFAVNADSAVLEPGDVVAPAGMQSATFDNGSALLRVRKAAPGDAVVGVVATRAEVYMDDEPQPDETGERLVPREGAAQPGDYVAVVYSGPMQVRVAPNEDAISAGVRVTAASDGTVRPLSTKSVLLANGEGTLDVMETVPVAGIALAPAQDGSVWILVNPQ
;
A
#
# COMPACT_ATOMS: atom_id res chain seq x y z
N MET A 1 8.62 92.04 -44.38
CA MET A 1 9.11 93.00 -45.39
C MET A 1 10.00 92.23 -46.35
N VAL A 2 9.67 92.06 -47.64
CA VAL A 2 9.83 93.08 -48.70
C VAL A 2 11.32 93.46 -48.72
N THR A 3 12.14 93.22 -49.75
CA THR A 3 11.92 93.51 -51.18
C THR A 3 13.16 93.04 -51.99
N TYR A 4 12.97 92.44 -53.18
CA TYR A 4 13.24 93.01 -54.54
C TYR A 4 14.71 93.06 -54.99
N ARG A 5 15.07 92.39 -56.10
CA ARG A 5 15.00 92.83 -57.53
C ARG A 5 15.99 93.98 -57.83
N ALA A 6 16.67 94.11 -58.97
CA ALA A 6 16.39 93.61 -60.31
C ALA A 6 17.58 93.86 -61.28
N ARG A 7 17.60 93.05 -62.35
CA ARG A 7 17.84 93.36 -63.78
C ARG A 7 19.24 93.77 -64.30
N VAL A 8 19.85 92.78 -64.98
CA VAL A 8 20.00 92.66 -66.45
C VAL A 8 20.49 93.90 -67.25
N ARG A 9 21.74 93.83 -67.74
CA ARG A 9 22.26 94.34 -69.03
C ARG A 9 23.36 93.36 -69.48
N ARG A 10 23.10 92.48 -70.45
CA ARG A 10 23.42 92.60 -71.89
C ARG A 10 24.92 92.74 -72.23
N LEU A 11 25.38 91.75 -73.00
CA LEU A 11 26.37 91.80 -74.09
C LEU A 11 27.87 91.61 -73.77
N ILE A 12 28.40 90.55 -74.40
CA ILE A 12 29.78 90.29 -74.85
C ILE A 12 30.66 89.49 -73.88
N VAL A 13 31.21 88.39 -74.43
CA VAL A 13 32.16 87.41 -73.86
C VAL A 13 31.55 86.25 -73.06
N LEU A 14 30.94 85.29 -73.74
CA LEU A 14 30.94 83.88 -73.27
C LEU A 14 30.91 82.93 -74.47
N GLY A 15 31.97 83.02 -75.28
CA GLY A 15 32.35 82.03 -76.29
C GLY A 15 33.55 81.26 -75.78
N LEU A 16 33.34 80.33 -74.87
CA LEU A 16 34.20 79.20 -74.50
C LEU A 16 33.42 78.42 -73.43
N VAL A 17 33.53 77.09 -73.42
CA VAL A 17 32.82 76.15 -72.53
C VAL A 17 31.48 75.62 -73.10
N LEU A 18 31.57 74.90 -74.22
CA LEU A 18 30.72 73.70 -74.45
C LEU A 18 31.30 72.83 -75.59
N SER A 19 32.40 72.13 -75.32
CA SER A 19 32.81 70.91 -76.04
C SER A 19 34.01 70.27 -75.32
N LEU A 20 34.06 68.93 -75.36
CA LEU A 20 35.02 68.00 -74.76
C LEU A 20 34.86 67.70 -73.26
N LEU A 21 34.34 66.49 -72.96
CA LEU A 21 34.93 65.56 -72.00
C LEU A 21 34.27 64.18 -72.18
N ALA A 22 34.95 63.31 -72.93
CA ALA A 22 34.78 61.86 -72.95
C ALA A 22 36.22 61.26 -72.94
N PRO A 23 36.38 59.97 -72.62
CA PRO A 23 36.89 59.47 -71.35
C PRO A 23 38.39 59.11 -71.39
N ALA A 24 39.06 59.15 -70.23
CA ALA A 24 40.39 58.57 -70.05
C ALA A 24 40.30 57.36 -69.10
N ALA A 25 40.73 56.21 -69.61
CA ALA A 25 40.91 54.98 -68.87
C ALA A 25 42.22 54.98 -68.07
N ALA A 26 42.24 54.10 -67.06
CA ALA A 26 43.37 53.56 -66.31
C ALA A 26 43.91 54.36 -65.11
N ALA A 27 43.65 53.83 -63.90
CA ALA A 27 44.70 53.31 -63.04
C ALA A 27 44.10 52.24 -62.11
N ALA A 28 44.58 51.00 -62.25
CA ALA A 28 44.31 49.93 -61.29
C ALA A 28 44.84 50.35 -59.91
N GLY A 29 43.97 50.34 -58.90
CA GLY A 29 44.36 50.56 -57.52
C GLY A 29 45.33 49.47 -57.08
N ALA A 30 46.51 49.89 -56.61
CA ALA A 30 47.47 49.01 -55.98
C ALA A 30 46.82 48.25 -54.80
N PRO A 31 47.16 46.98 -54.57
CA PRO A 31 46.71 46.26 -53.38
C PRO A 31 47.21 47.01 -52.14
N ALA A 32 46.31 47.19 -51.16
CA ALA A 32 46.68 47.71 -49.85
C ALA A 32 47.83 46.87 -49.30
N LEU A 33 48.93 47.53 -48.94
CA LEU A 33 50.06 46.89 -48.28
C LEU A 33 49.54 46.23 -47.01
N LEU A 34 49.64 44.90 -46.94
CA LEU A 34 49.53 44.14 -45.70
C LEU A 34 50.52 44.77 -44.72
N ALA A 35 49.99 45.46 -43.70
CA ALA A 35 50.80 45.95 -42.60
C ALA A 35 51.55 44.75 -42.02
N GLY A 36 52.88 44.87 -41.93
CA GLY A 36 53.70 43.84 -41.31
C GLY A 36 53.26 43.60 -39.86
N PRO A 37 53.56 42.41 -39.29
CA PRO A 37 53.09 42.03 -37.96
C PRO A 37 53.52 43.08 -36.92
N CYS A 38 52.55 43.70 -36.24
CA CYS A 38 52.79 44.62 -35.13
C CYS A 38 53.64 43.87 -34.10
N THR A 39 54.87 44.35 -33.87
CA THR A 39 55.87 43.70 -33.01
C THR A 39 56.08 44.56 -31.76
N PRO A 40 56.02 44.01 -30.53
CA PRO A 40 56.23 44.79 -29.31
C PRO A 40 57.55 45.58 -29.35
N GLY A 41 57.49 46.89 -29.10
CA GLY A 41 58.66 47.78 -29.09
C GLY A 41 59.05 48.37 -30.45
N ALA A 42 58.28 48.13 -31.52
CA ALA A 42 58.45 48.84 -32.78
C ALA A 42 58.03 50.32 -32.67
N VAL A 43 58.47 51.15 -33.62
CA VAL A 43 58.04 52.55 -33.73
C VAL A 43 56.52 52.60 -33.91
N TYR A 44 55.85 53.41 -33.08
CA TYR A 44 54.39 53.59 -33.06
C TYR A 44 53.81 53.68 -34.47
N ASN A 45 52.91 52.75 -34.79
CA ASN A 45 52.12 52.76 -36.00
C ASN A 45 50.66 52.95 -35.59
N PRO A 46 49.98 54.03 -35.97
CA PRO A 46 48.59 54.27 -35.59
C PRO A 46 47.61 53.24 -36.18
N ALA A 47 48.05 52.36 -37.07
CA ALA A 47 47.29 51.18 -37.49
C ALA A 47 47.39 49.98 -36.52
N CYS A 48 48.28 50.05 -35.52
CA CYS A 48 48.53 49.03 -34.50
C CYS A 48 48.10 49.47 -33.08
N ASP A 49 47.67 50.72 -32.90
CA ASP A 49 47.07 51.25 -31.66
C ASP A 49 45.54 51.11 -31.79
N ALA A 50 45.02 50.00 -31.26
CA ALA A 50 43.66 49.56 -31.49
C ALA A 50 42.65 50.36 -30.67
N ASP A 51 43.03 50.89 -29.50
CA ASP A 51 42.16 51.69 -28.63
C ASP A 51 42.43 53.20 -28.67
N GLN A 52 43.44 53.64 -29.44
CA GLN A 52 43.81 55.02 -29.73
C GLN A 52 44.31 55.81 -28.52
N ASP A 53 44.96 55.15 -27.57
CA ASP A 53 45.47 55.79 -26.37
C ASP A 53 46.90 56.38 -26.53
N GLY A 54 47.56 56.06 -27.64
CA GLY A 54 48.84 56.65 -28.04
C GLY A 54 50.07 55.79 -27.72
N ASP A 55 49.90 54.57 -27.20
CA ASP A 55 50.94 53.55 -27.18
C ASP A 55 50.52 52.24 -27.89
N VAL A 56 51.44 51.27 -27.97
CA VAL A 56 51.15 49.93 -28.51
C VAL A 56 51.59 48.94 -27.45
N ASP A 57 50.63 48.43 -26.67
CA ASP A 57 50.88 47.57 -25.53
C ASP A 57 50.18 46.20 -25.66
N ILE A 58 50.09 45.45 -24.56
CA ILE A 58 49.50 44.11 -24.58
C ILE A 58 47.98 44.18 -24.84
N PHE A 59 47.30 45.28 -24.51
CA PHE A 59 45.88 45.50 -24.79
C PHE A 59 45.65 45.63 -26.28
N ASP A 60 46.49 46.38 -27.01
CA ASP A 60 46.41 46.48 -28.47
C ASP A 60 46.60 45.13 -29.17
N ILE A 61 47.56 44.33 -28.67
CA ILE A 61 47.84 43.01 -29.22
C ILE A 61 46.69 42.05 -28.94
N GLN A 62 46.07 42.12 -27.75
CA GLN A 62 44.90 41.31 -27.42
C GLN A 62 43.66 41.72 -28.22
N LEU A 63 43.45 43.02 -28.44
CA LEU A 63 42.41 43.58 -29.32
C LEU A 63 42.60 43.13 -30.78
N ALA A 64 43.83 43.11 -31.28
CA ALA A 64 44.15 42.67 -32.64
C ALA A 64 44.11 41.14 -32.81
N ALA A 65 44.56 40.37 -31.83
CA ALA A 65 44.66 38.90 -31.91
C ALA A 65 43.29 38.20 -31.85
N GLY A 66 42.28 38.80 -31.23
CA GLY A 66 40.90 38.27 -31.21
C GLY A 66 40.12 38.49 -32.51
N HIS A 67 40.60 39.37 -33.40
CA HIS A 67 39.75 39.96 -34.46
C HIS A 67 40.46 40.15 -35.81
N TRP A 68 41.37 39.23 -36.18
CA TRP A 68 42.00 39.24 -37.50
C TRP A 68 40.94 39.27 -38.63
N ASN A 69 40.94 40.36 -39.43
CA ASN A 69 40.08 40.70 -40.59
C ASN A 69 38.81 41.58 -40.39
N GLN A 70 38.69 42.40 -39.34
CA GLN A 70 37.62 43.42 -39.28
C GLN A 70 38.17 44.87 -39.43
N ILE A 71 37.44 45.77 -40.10
CA ILE A 71 37.80 47.19 -40.32
C ILE A 71 36.60 48.09 -39.96
N GLY A 72 36.77 49.07 -39.05
CA GLY A 72 35.73 50.06 -38.68
C GLY A 72 35.76 50.44 -37.18
N THR A 73 34.94 51.42 -36.77
CA THR A 73 34.77 51.82 -35.35
C THR A 73 34.17 50.65 -34.56
N PHE A 74 34.88 50.18 -33.54
CA PHE A 74 34.48 49.05 -32.73
C PHE A 74 33.23 49.37 -31.90
N VAL A 75 32.09 48.85 -32.33
CA VAL A 75 30.92 48.64 -31.48
C VAL A 75 30.89 47.15 -31.22
N SER A 76 30.85 46.72 -29.96
CA SER A 76 30.59 45.32 -29.59
C SER A 76 29.46 44.79 -30.47
N ASP A 77 29.78 43.99 -31.47
CA ASP A 77 28.75 43.30 -32.22
C ASP A 77 28.30 42.19 -31.28
N ASN A 78 27.07 42.26 -30.78
CA ASN A 78 26.51 41.22 -29.92
C ASN A 78 26.27 39.91 -30.71
N ASN A 79 27.25 39.49 -31.52
CA ASN A 79 27.19 38.47 -32.55
C ASN A 79 28.40 37.51 -32.51
N HIS A 80 29.15 37.46 -31.40
CA HIS A 80 30.03 36.33 -31.15
C HIS A 80 29.24 35.19 -30.49
N ASN A 81 29.56 33.94 -30.86
CA ASN A 81 29.09 32.76 -30.16
C ASN A 81 30.29 32.06 -29.49
N HIS A 82 30.05 31.33 -28.41
CA HIS A 82 31.10 30.60 -27.68
C HIS A 82 31.26 29.15 -28.20
N LEU A 83 30.92 28.89 -29.47
CA LEU A 83 30.97 27.53 -30.01
C LEU A 83 32.41 27.00 -30.04
N GLY A 84 32.60 25.77 -29.54
CA GLY A 84 33.90 25.09 -29.51
C GLY A 84 34.86 25.57 -28.41
N GLN A 85 34.43 26.49 -27.53
CA GLN A 85 35.25 26.93 -26.39
C GLN A 85 35.05 25.99 -25.19
N THR A 86 36.14 25.54 -24.59
CA THR A 86 36.14 24.83 -23.31
C THR A 86 36.63 25.77 -22.22
N TRP A 87 35.83 25.95 -21.18
CA TRP A 87 36.17 26.79 -20.03
C TRP A 87 36.67 25.88 -18.91
N THR A 88 37.98 25.94 -18.60
CA THR A 88 38.61 25.11 -17.57
C THR A 88 39.25 25.98 -16.48
N GLY A 89 39.09 25.58 -15.21
CA GLY A 89 39.81 26.16 -14.06
C GLY A 89 38.88 26.61 -12.92
N GLY A 90 39.24 26.26 -11.68
CA GLY A 90 38.43 26.57 -10.48
C GLY A 90 38.32 28.06 -10.13
N ASN A 91 39.15 28.91 -10.73
CA ASN A 91 39.19 30.35 -10.45
C ASN A 91 38.51 31.23 -11.51
N ASN A 92 37.91 30.64 -12.55
CA ASN A 92 37.23 31.40 -13.61
C ASN A 92 35.87 30.76 -14.00
N PRO A 93 34.88 30.78 -13.09
CA PRO A 93 33.57 30.22 -13.39
C PRO A 93 32.88 31.03 -14.50
N VAL A 94 32.26 30.33 -15.45
CA VAL A 94 31.33 30.97 -16.38
C VAL A 94 30.13 31.48 -15.59
N ARG A 95 30.05 32.78 -15.40
CA ARG A 95 28.98 33.45 -14.65
C ARG A 95 28.03 34.13 -15.61
N ILE A 96 26.89 33.48 -15.87
CA ILE A 96 25.79 34.07 -16.65
C ILE A 96 24.81 34.70 -15.66
N GLN A 97 24.66 36.03 -15.72
CA GLN A 97 23.76 36.77 -14.85
C GLN A 97 22.99 37.82 -15.64
N GLY A 98 21.73 38.02 -15.25
CA GLY A 98 20.87 39.05 -15.81
C GLY A 98 19.72 39.33 -14.84
N SER A 99 19.23 40.57 -14.84
CA SER A 99 17.97 40.91 -14.16
C SER A 99 16.83 40.70 -15.13
N PHE A 100 15.76 40.02 -14.70
CA PHE A 100 14.51 40.03 -15.45
C PHE A 100 13.99 41.47 -15.48
N THR A 101 13.93 42.09 -16.65
CA THR A 101 13.26 43.40 -16.81
C THR A 101 11.75 43.18 -16.83
N THR A 102 11.00 44.10 -16.23
CA THR A 102 9.54 44.02 -16.03
C THR A 102 8.70 43.96 -17.32
N SER A 103 9.31 43.97 -18.49
CA SER A 103 8.64 44.00 -19.80
C SER A 103 9.00 42.85 -20.75
N GLY A 104 9.72 41.80 -20.32
CA GLY A 104 10.03 40.69 -21.21
C GLY A 104 10.54 39.44 -20.51
N SER A 105 9.87 38.31 -20.77
CA SER A 105 10.11 36.96 -20.24
C SER A 105 11.40 36.30 -20.74
N SER A 106 12.50 37.03 -20.86
CA SER A 106 13.76 36.45 -21.32
C SER A 106 14.57 35.96 -20.12
N ALA A 107 14.76 34.63 -20.04
CA ALA A 107 15.67 34.04 -19.07
C ALA A 107 17.10 34.49 -19.36
N PRO A 108 17.92 34.80 -18.33
CA PRO A 108 19.34 35.11 -18.50
C PRO A 108 20.13 34.02 -19.26
N LEU A 109 19.63 32.79 -19.23
CA LEU A 109 20.14 31.66 -19.99
C LEU A 109 18.97 30.91 -20.62
N ILE A 110 19.02 30.71 -21.94
CA ILE A 110 18.12 29.83 -22.68
C ILE A 110 18.99 28.76 -23.34
N LEU A 111 18.81 27.52 -22.93
CA LEU A 111 19.40 26.35 -23.56
C LEU A 111 18.33 25.69 -24.43
N ASN A 112 18.52 25.68 -25.75
CA ASN A 112 17.59 25.05 -26.68
C ASN A 112 18.34 24.03 -27.53
N ASN A 113 17.87 22.79 -27.50
CA ASN A 113 18.34 21.73 -28.36
C ASN A 113 17.17 21.17 -29.16
N SER A 114 17.16 21.42 -30.47
CA SER A 114 16.13 20.95 -31.40
C SER A 114 16.50 19.66 -32.12
N GLY A 115 17.69 19.09 -31.85
CA GLY A 115 18.11 17.81 -32.41
C GLY A 115 17.45 16.64 -31.69
N SER A 116 17.11 15.57 -32.41
CA SER A 116 16.39 14.39 -31.90
C SER A 116 17.22 13.47 -30.98
N GLY A 117 18.26 13.97 -30.33
CA GLY A 117 19.17 13.12 -29.53
C GLY A 117 20.30 13.87 -28.84
N GLY A 118 20.14 15.16 -28.60
CA GLY A 118 21.11 15.93 -27.83
C GLY A 118 20.50 16.45 -26.53
N ASP A 119 21.36 16.65 -25.54
CA ASP A 119 20.96 17.20 -24.25
C ASP A 119 20.83 18.73 -24.34
N GLY A 120 19.79 19.30 -23.72
CA GLY A 120 19.71 20.76 -23.52
C GLY A 120 20.75 21.24 -22.49
N LEU A 121 20.90 20.48 -21.42
CA LEU A 121 21.91 20.63 -20.37
C LEU A 121 22.39 19.24 -19.97
N ARG A 122 23.70 19.00 -20.04
CA ARG A 122 24.34 17.75 -19.59
C ARG A 122 25.30 18.04 -18.44
N VAL A 123 25.11 17.33 -17.33
CA VAL A 123 25.98 17.41 -16.14
C VAL A 123 26.44 15.99 -15.81
N ASP A 124 27.68 15.63 -16.17
CA ASP A 124 28.16 14.23 -16.09
C ASP A 124 28.68 13.85 -14.69
N THR A 125 29.45 14.71 -14.05
CA THR A 125 30.05 14.43 -12.74
C THR A 125 30.15 15.70 -11.93
N VAL A 126 29.57 15.67 -10.74
CA VAL A 126 29.62 16.74 -9.74
C VAL A 126 29.95 16.14 -8.39
N ASN A 127 30.68 16.88 -7.56
CA ASN A 127 30.98 16.46 -6.19
C ASN A 127 29.82 16.77 -5.24
N ASP A 128 29.12 17.88 -5.50
CA ASP A 128 27.99 18.37 -4.72
C ASP A 128 26.75 18.44 -5.63
N ASP A 129 26.19 19.63 -5.87
CA ASP A 129 24.97 19.83 -6.66
C ASP A 129 25.25 20.00 -8.16
N GLY A 130 24.54 19.23 -9.00
CA GLY A 130 24.54 19.43 -10.45
C GLY A 130 23.73 20.65 -10.87
N ILE A 131 22.54 20.78 -10.28
CA ILE A 131 21.63 21.91 -10.45
C ILE A 131 21.09 22.25 -9.07
N TYR A 132 21.47 23.41 -8.54
CA TYR A 132 20.97 23.94 -7.27
C TYR A 132 20.06 25.14 -7.53
N LEU A 133 18.81 25.05 -7.07
CA LEU A 133 17.83 26.12 -7.19
C LEU A 133 17.38 26.54 -5.78
N ASN A 134 17.50 27.83 -5.46
CA ASN A 134 17.15 28.39 -4.16
C ASN A 134 16.21 29.58 -4.30
N SER A 135 15.26 29.72 -3.37
CA SER A 135 14.37 30.88 -3.24
C SER A 135 13.56 31.18 -4.51
N ILE A 136 12.92 30.14 -5.07
CA ILE A 136 12.15 30.21 -6.31
C ILE A 136 10.72 30.65 -5.97
N GLY A 137 10.23 31.72 -6.59
CA GLY A 137 8.85 32.21 -6.38
C GLY A 137 7.77 31.44 -7.16
N GLY A 138 8.16 30.45 -7.97
CA GLY A 138 7.29 29.65 -8.84
C GLY A 138 7.87 28.23 -9.04
N ASN A 139 7.71 27.65 -10.23
CA ASN A 139 8.26 26.32 -10.51
C ASN A 139 9.78 26.37 -10.61
N GLY A 140 10.49 25.50 -9.85
CA GLY A 140 11.93 25.35 -9.99
C GLY A 140 12.32 24.53 -11.22
N LEU A 141 11.76 23.33 -11.32
CA LEU A 141 11.82 22.48 -12.51
C LEU A 141 10.39 22.32 -13.03
N TYR A 142 10.16 22.67 -14.30
CA TYR A 142 8.88 22.49 -14.97
C TYR A 142 9.09 21.76 -16.29
N ILE A 143 8.46 20.60 -16.42
CA ILE A 143 8.51 19.76 -17.61
C ILE A 143 7.09 19.69 -18.14
N ASN A 144 6.85 20.34 -19.28
CA ASN A 144 5.51 20.40 -19.88
C ASN A 144 5.12 19.10 -20.58
N SER A 145 6.11 18.41 -21.15
CA SER A 145 5.95 17.11 -21.79
C SER A 145 7.29 16.40 -21.77
N ALA A 146 7.26 15.10 -21.54
CA ALA A 146 8.38 14.20 -21.78
C ALA A 146 7.84 12.97 -22.51
N ASP A 147 8.58 12.46 -23.49
CA ASP A 147 8.13 11.29 -24.24
C ASP A 147 8.17 10.02 -23.38
N GLU A 148 9.23 9.86 -22.56
CA GLU A 148 9.42 8.68 -21.71
C GLU A 148 9.48 9.04 -20.22
N HIS A 149 10.41 9.89 -19.80
CA HIS A 149 10.59 10.28 -18.41
C HIS A 149 10.71 11.80 -18.24
N GLY A 150 9.91 12.37 -17.33
CA GLY A 150 10.11 13.75 -16.88
C GLY A 150 11.31 13.84 -15.93
N LEU A 151 11.22 13.16 -14.79
CA LEU A 151 12.32 12.97 -13.84
C LEU A 151 12.64 11.48 -13.73
N TYR A 152 13.87 11.10 -14.06
CA TYR A 152 14.36 9.73 -13.95
C TYR A 152 15.59 9.69 -13.06
N VAL A 153 15.52 8.87 -12.00
CA VAL A 153 16.63 8.61 -11.09
C VAL A 153 16.93 7.11 -11.16
N SER A 154 17.98 6.73 -11.89
CA SER A 154 18.35 5.31 -12.08
C SER A 154 18.96 4.69 -10.83
N SER A 155 19.64 5.50 -10.02
CA SER A 155 20.23 5.12 -8.74
C SER A 155 20.40 6.37 -7.90
N ALA A 156 20.13 6.25 -6.60
CA ALA A 156 20.43 7.26 -5.61
C ALA A 156 21.21 6.61 -4.47
N GLY A 157 22.14 7.34 -3.87
CA GLY A 157 22.92 6.85 -2.74
C GLY A 157 22.06 6.74 -1.47
N LEU A 158 21.50 7.88 -1.05
CA LEU A 158 20.59 7.96 0.11
C LEU A 158 19.15 8.18 -0.37
N ASP A 159 18.90 9.34 -0.98
CA ASP A 159 17.56 9.72 -1.43
C ASP A 159 17.54 10.04 -2.93
N GLY A 160 16.53 9.54 -3.65
CA GLY A 160 16.33 9.88 -5.07
C GLY A 160 15.58 11.20 -5.26
N VAL A 161 14.43 11.34 -4.59
CA VAL A 161 13.61 12.56 -4.60
C VAL A 161 13.16 12.82 -3.16
N VAL A 162 13.51 13.99 -2.62
CA VAL A 162 13.11 14.41 -1.27
C VAL A 162 12.24 15.65 -1.35
N VAL A 163 11.11 15.61 -0.66
CA VAL A 163 10.27 16.80 -0.42
C VAL A 163 10.18 17.01 1.09
N ASN A 164 11.00 17.93 1.61
CA ASN A 164 11.06 18.20 3.06
C ASN A 164 9.81 18.88 3.61
N SER A 165 9.16 19.72 2.79
CA SER A 165 7.92 20.41 3.16
C SER A 165 7.17 20.75 1.88
N ALA A 166 5.87 20.50 1.88
CA ALA A 166 4.96 20.98 0.85
C ALA A 166 3.73 21.57 1.53
N ASP A 167 3.25 22.70 1.02
CA ASP A 167 2.05 23.36 1.56
C ASP A 167 0.79 22.52 1.29
N ARG A 168 0.71 21.94 0.08
CA ARG A 168 -0.48 21.17 -0.35
C ARG A 168 -0.19 19.74 -0.79
N TRP A 169 0.76 19.56 -1.72
CA TRP A 169 1.10 18.26 -2.29
C TRP A 169 2.61 18.11 -2.35
N GLY A 170 3.14 17.05 -1.74
CA GLY A 170 4.56 16.70 -1.91
C GLY A 170 4.82 16.15 -3.32
N VAL A 171 4.08 15.09 -3.67
CA VAL A 171 4.03 14.51 -5.01
C VAL A 171 2.57 14.41 -5.42
N TYR A 172 2.23 14.90 -6.61
CA TYR A 172 0.88 14.84 -7.17
C TYR A 172 0.91 14.19 -8.55
N VAL A 173 0.15 13.11 -8.70
CA VAL A 173 -0.07 12.44 -9.99
C VAL A 173 -1.54 12.60 -10.35
N GLY A 174 -1.83 13.46 -11.32
CA GLY A 174 -3.22 13.75 -11.73
C GLY A 174 -3.84 12.67 -12.61
N SER A 175 -3.02 11.98 -13.40
CA SER A 175 -3.39 10.84 -14.22
C SER A 175 -2.12 10.06 -14.56
N ALA A 176 -2.22 8.74 -14.58
CA ALA A 176 -1.20 7.84 -15.10
C ALA A 176 -1.89 6.88 -16.08
N ALA A 177 -1.18 6.49 -17.15
CA ALA A 177 -1.68 5.50 -18.10
C ALA A 177 -1.67 4.10 -17.48
N ASP A 178 -0.58 3.77 -16.78
CA ASP A 178 -0.37 2.49 -16.10
C ASP A 178 -0.38 2.69 -14.57
N ASP A 179 0.79 2.94 -13.96
CA ASP A 179 0.92 3.14 -12.52
C ASP A 179 1.09 4.61 -12.15
N GLY A 180 0.34 5.08 -11.15
CA GLY A 180 0.59 6.39 -10.55
C GLY A 180 1.82 6.40 -9.64
N LEU A 181 1.96 5.35 -8.82
CA LEU A 181 3.10 5.09 -7.94
C LEU A 181 3.29 3.57 -7.84
N ALA A 182 4.47 3.09 -8.21
CA ALA A 182 4.85 1.68 -8.07
C ALA A 182 6.12 1.57 -7.21
N VAL A 183 6.10 0.65 -6.25
CA VAL A 183 7.26 0.32 -5.40
C VAL A 183 7.59 -1.15 -5.60
N VAL A 184 8.67 -1.42 -6.34
CA VAL A 184 9.09 -2.78 -6.71
C VAL A 184 10.40 -3.09 -5.98
N ASN A 185 10.33 -3.90 -4.92
CA ASN A 185 11.45 -4.26 -4.02
C ASN A 185 11.87 -3.16 -3.03
N ALA A 186 10.97 -2.80 -2.12
CA ALA A 186 11.35 -2.02 -0.95
C ALA A 186 12.26 -2.83 -0.01
N GLY A 187 13.25 -2.17 0.59
CA GLY A 187 14.09 -2.77 1.63
C GLY A 187 13.32 -2.93 2.95
N ARG A 188 13.35 -1.89 3.80
CA ARG A 188 12.63 -1.90 5.09
C ARG A 188 11.17 -1.46 4.92
N ASP A 189 10.96 -0.28 4.36
CA ASP A 189 9.63 0.33 4.19
C ASP A 189 9.41 0.64 2.71
N GLY A 190 8.27 0.23 2.15
CA GLY A 190 7.88 0.61 0.78
C GLY A 190 7.24 1.98 0.72
N VAL A 191 6.24 2.20 1.57
CA VAL A 191 5.61 3.50 1.80
C VAL A 191 5.47 3.67 3.31
N LEU A 192 6.17 4.66 3.87
CA LEU A 192 6.06 5.02 5.28
C LEU A 192 5.26 6.33 5.41
N ILE A 193 4.22 6.31 6.23
CA ILE A 193 3.44 7.50 6.56
C ILE A 193 3.50 7.68 8.07
N SER A 194 4.26 8.67 8.52
CA SER A 194 4.39 9.01 9.94
C SER A 194 3.55 10.24 10.25
N GLN A 195 2.60 10.12 11.18
CA GLN A 195 1.82 11.22 11.75
C GLN A 195 1.00 12.04 10.73
N PRO A 196 0.08 11.41 9.97
CA PRO A 196 -0.83 12.17 9.13
C PRO A 196 -1.78 13.02 10.00
N ASP A 197 -1.97 14.29 9.66
CA ASP A 197 -2.89 15.19 10.40
C ASP A 197 -4.35 14.71 10.38
N ARG A 198 -4.75 13.99 9.31
CA ARG A 198 -6.13 13.49 9.16
C ARG A 198 -6.17 12.03 8.70
N VAL A 199 -5.75 11.76 7.46
CA VAL A 199 -5.77 10.40 6.91
C VAL A 199 -4.41 10.06 6.35
N GLY A 200 -3.87 8.89 6.74
CA GLY A 200 -2.61 8.40 6.19
C GLY A 200 -2.75 8.04 4.71
N VAL A 201 -3.54 7.01 4.43
CA VAL A 201 -3.86 6.56 3.07
C VAL A 201 -5.36 6.65 2.85
N ARG A 202 -5.77 7.32 1.77
CA ARG A 202 -7.17 7.43 1.38
C ARG A 202 -7.38 6.98 -0.06
N VAL A 203 -8.31 6.06 -0.22
CA VAL A 203 -8.90 5.66 -1.51
C VAL A 203 -10.34 6.15 -1.53
N LEU A 204 -10.65 7.11 -2.40
CA LEU A 204 -12.01 7.64 -2.54
C LEU A 204 -12.95 6.62 -3.18
N SER A 205 -12.50 5.98 -4.26
CA SER A 205 -13.25 4.94 -4.95
C SER A 205 -12.26 3.95 -5.57
N ALA A 206 -12.43 2.66 -5.27
CA ALA A 206 -11.74 1.57 -5.94
C ALA A 206 -12.71 0.93 -6.96
N GLY A 207 -12.46 1.15 -8.26
CA GLY A 207 -13.40 0.77 -9.33
C GLY A 207 -14.63 1.70 -9.37
N ASN A 208 -15.80 1.13 -9.68
CA ASN A 208 -17.09 1.83 -9.72
C ASN A 208 -18.02 1.38 -8.57
N PRO A 209 -17.76 1.79 -7.32
CA PRO A 209 -18.57 1.36 -6.20
C PRO A 209 -20.02 1.85 -6.32
N SER A 210 -20.97 1.05 -5.84
CA SER A 210 -22.39 1.42 -5.84
C SER A 210 -22.71 2.60 -4.90
N SER A 211 -21.84 2.87 -3.93
CA SER A 211 -21.89 4.04 -3.06
C SER A 211 -20.49 4.42 -2.54
N THR A 212 -20.34 5.64 -2.03
CA THR A 212 -19.10 6.09 -1.40
C THR A 212 -19.45 6.86 -0.14
N VAL A 213 -18.94 6.41 1.01
CA VAL A 213 -19.19 7.03 2.32
C VAL A 213 -17.85 7.35 2.94
N GLN A 214 -17.60 8.65 3.14
CA GLN A 214 -16.35 9.11 3.73
C GLN A 214 -16.50 9.28 5.23
N ASN A 215 -15.46 8.87 5.96
CA ASN A 215 -15.29 9.22 7.35
C ASN A 215 -14.50 10.54 7.44
N LEU A 216 -15.06 11.51 8.16
CA LEU A 216 -14.39 12.80 8.39
C LEU A 216 -13.44 12.74 9.60
N ASN A 217 -13.53 11.68 10.42
CA ASN A 217 -12.64 11.47 11.55
C ASN A 217 -11.25 11.05 11.07
N PRO A 218 -10.19 11.42 11.81
CA PRO A 218 -8.85 10.97 11.51
C PRO A 218 -8.74 9.43 11.53
N ASN A 219 -8.04 8.87 10.55
CA ASN A 219 -7.83 7.43 10.41
C ASN A 219 -6.49 7.11 9.72
N GLY A 220 -6.00 5.88 9.86
CA GLY A 220 -4.73 5.47 9.23
C GLY A 220 -4.88 5.14 7.75
N PHE A 221 -5.90 4.35 7.43
CA PHE A 221 -6.24 3.86 6.09
C PHE A 221 -7.75 3.91 5.89
N GLU A 222 -8.21 4.49 4.78
CA GLU A 222 -9.63 4.61 4.43
C GLU A 222 -9.86 4.23 2.97
N VAL A 223 -10.83 3.34 2.73
CA VAL A 223 -11.41 3.09 1.42
C VAL A 223 -12.89 3.44 1.49
N ALA A 224 -13.28 4.59 0.94
CA ALA A 224 -14.63 5.12 1.09
C ALA A 224 -15.68 4.39 0.22
N GLY A 225 -15.25 3.69 -0.82
CA GLY A 225 -16.08 2.81 -1.62
C GLY A 225 -15.24 1.89 -2.51
N ALA A 226 -15.65 0.63 -2.64
CA ALA A 226 -15.04 -0.35 -3.55
C ALA A 226 -16.12 -1.12 -4.33
N GLU A 227 -15.90 -1.36 -5.62
CA GLU A 227 -16.74 -2.25 -6.46
C GLU A 227 -16.55 -3.73 -6.07
N GLY A 228 -15.37 -4.07 -5.53
CA GLY A 228 -15.04 -5.37 -4.96
C GLY A 228 -14.50 -5.25 -3.54
N TYR A 229 -13.31 -5.79 -3.28
CA TYR A 229 -12.68 -5.71 -1.96
C TYR A 229 -12.12 -4.32 -1.69
N GLY A 230 -12.43 -3.76 -0.51
CA GLY A 230 -11.76 -2.55 -0.02
C GLY A 230 -10.32 -2.84 0.42
N LEU A 231 -10.11 -3.96 1.13
CA LEU A 231 -8.82 -4.53 1.46
C LEU A 231 -8.81 -5.99 1.01
N TYR A 232 -7.82 -6.39 0.23
CA TYR A 232 -7.63 -7.78 -0.19
C TYR A 232 -6.21 -8.24 0.16
N VAL A 233 -6.12 -9.26 1.00
CA VAL A 233 -4.88 -9.96 1.32
C VAL A 233 -4.99 -11.36 0.72
N GLY A 234 -4.32 -11.60 -0.41
CA GLY A 234 -4.44 -12.87 -1.14
C GLY A 234 -3.75 -14.05 -0.46
N ARG A 235 -2.57 -13.81 0.14
CA ARG A 235 -1.84 -14.76 0.96
C ARG A 235 -1.01 -14.01 1.99
N ALA A 236 -1.02 -14.49 3.22
CA ALA A 236 -0.06 -14.14 4.25
C ALA A 236 0.56 -15.44 4.80
N ASP A 237 1.84 -15.40 5.14
CA ASP A 237 2.51 -16.56 5.74
C ASP A 237 2.32 -16.61 7.28
N ILE A 238 2.05 -15.46 7.91
CA ILE A 238 1.73 -15.33 9.34
C ILE A 238 0.34 -14.69 9.46
N ASP A 239 0.27 -13.36 9.53
CA ASP A 239 -0.98 -12.60 9.66
C ASP A 239 -1.30 -11.80 8.39
N GLY A 240 -2.55 -11.86 7.95
CA GLY A 240 -3.04 -10.98 6.89
C GLY A 240 -3.29 -9.55 7.39
N VAL A 241 -3.94 -9.43 8.54
CA VAL A 241 -4.17 -8.17 9.27
C VAL A 241 -3.99 -8.45 10.75
N ALA A 242 -3.05 -7.74 11.39
CA ALA A 242 -2.79 -7.84 12.82
C ALA A 242 -3.15 -6.52 13.52
N VAL A 243 -3.85 -6.62 14.65
CA VAL A 243 -4.15 -5.49 15.54
C VAL A 243 -3.60 -5.84 16.91
N ASP A 244 -2.46 -5.24 17.26
CA ASP A 244 -1.77 -5.46 18.53
C ASP A 244 -2.58 -4.92 19.72
N SER A 245 -3.15 -3.72 19.56
CA SER A 245 -4.03 -3.13 20.56
C SER A 245 -5.05 -2.19 19.93
N ALA A 246 -6.26 -2.20 20.49
CA ALA A 246 -7.32 -1.25 20.22
C ALA A 246 -7.94 -0.78 21.53
N ALA A 247 -8.31 0.49 21.61
CA ALA A 247 -8.95 1.04 22.81
C ALA A 247 -10.41 0.60 22.97
N LEU A 248 -11.07 0.25 21.86
CA LEU A 248 -12.46 -0.21 21.82
C LEU A 248 -12.51 -1.56 21.08
N ASP A 249 -12.62 -1.50 19.74
CA ASP A 249 -12.75 -2.68 18.89
C ASP A 249 -11.51 -2.87 18.03
N GLY A 250 -10.96 -4.08 18.00
CA GLY A 250 -9.90 -4.43 17.05
C GLY A 250 -10.43 -4.66 15.64
N PHE A 251 -11.67 -5.15 15.52
CA PHE A 251 -12.39 -5.34 14.28
C PHE A 251 -13.88 -5.10 14.54
N ASP A 252 -14.48 -4.17 13.79
CA ASP A 252 -15.89 -3.79 13.91
C ASP A 252 -16.58 -3.84 12.53
N VAL A 253 -17.74 -4.49 12.50
CA VAL A 253 -18.64 -4.53 11.34
C VAL A 253 -19.99 -4.00 11.79
N ASN A 254 -20.20 -2.70 11.58
CA ASN A 254 -21.45 -2.02 11.94
C ASN A 254 -22.68 -2.58 11.21
N SER A 255 -22.51 -3.00 9.95
CA SER A 255 -23.57 -3.59 9.14
C SER A 255 -22.97 -4.39 7.98
N ALA A 256 -23.55 -5.56 7.70
CA ALA A 256 -23.27 -6.36 6.52
C ALA A 256 -24.59 -6.75 5.85
N GLY A 257 -24.61 -6.76 4.51
CA GLY A 257 -25.78 -7.21 3.75
C GLY A 257 -26.05 -8.70 3.91
N ASP A 258 -24.96 -9.50 3.95
CA ASP A 258 -25.00 -10.96 4.08
C ASP A 258 -24.23 -11.40 5.35
N ASN A 259 -22.91 -11.63 5.23
CA ASN A 259 -22.04 -12.06 6.32
C ASN A 259 -21.16 -10.89 6.79
N GLY A 260 -21.05 -10.69 8.10
CA GLY A 260 -20.05 -9.79 8.67
C GLY A 260 -18.64 -10.40 8.69
N VAL A 261 -18.56 -11.68 9.07
CA VAL A 261 -17.34 -12.50 9.04
C VAL A 261 -17.71 -13.88 8.49
N GLU A 262 -16.99 -14.33 7.46
CA GLU A 262 -17.12 -15.66 6.89
C GLU A 262 -15.75 -16.35 6.89
N ALA A 263 -15.69 -17.55 7.46
CA ALA A 263 -14.49 -18.38 7.51
C ALA A 263 -14.81 -19.78 6.97
N GLY A 264 -14.32 -20.09 5.78
CA GLY A 264 -14.60 -21.35 5.05
C GLY A 264 -13.55 -22.46 5.23
N GLY A 265 -12.64 -22.33 6.21
CA GLY A 265 -11.57 -23.30 6.44
C GLY A 265 -12.04 -24.58 7.14
N ALA A 266 -11.25 -25.66 7.05
CA ALA A 266 -11.55 -26.95 7.68
C ALA A 266 -11.16 -27.04 9.18
N ASN A 267 -10.46 -26.03 9.70
CA ASN A 267 -9.99 -26.00 11.08
C ASN A 267 -10.90 -25.11 11.95
N TYR A 268 -10.38 -23.98 12.44
CA TYR A 268 -11.10 -23.05 13.29
C TYR A 268 -11.45 -21.79 12.51
N ALA A 269 -12.69 -21.33 12.66
CA ALA A 269 -13.12 -20.00 12.20
C ALA A 269 -12.52 -18.87 13.06
N GLY A 270 -12.17 -19.16 14.31
CA GLY A 270 -11.52 -18.24 15.24
C GLY A 270 -11.11 -18.94 16.54
N TYR A 271 -10.13 -18.37 17.23
CA TYR A 271 -9.68 -18.80 18.56
C TYR A 271 -9.82 -17.63 19.53
N PHE A 272 -10.43 -17.87 20.69
CA PHE A 272 -10.72 -16.85 21.69
C PHE A 272 -10.25 -17.36 23.06
N THR A 273 -9.28 -16.67 23.66
CA THR A 273 -8.74 -17.00 25.00
C THR A 273 -9.63 -16.48 26.14
N ASN A 274 -10.58 -15.60 25.80
CA ASN A 274 -11.48 -14.96 26.75
C ASN A 274 -12.95 -15.25 26.40
N ARG A 275 -13.85 -14.71 27.22
CA ARG A 275 -15.29 -14.93 27.06
C ARG A 275 -15.78 -14.35 25.75
N ILE A 276 -16.55 -15.15 25.02
CA ILE A 276 -17.31 -14.70 23.86
C ILE A 276 -18.69 -14.26 24.35
N TYR A 277 -19.08 -13.03 24.02
CA TYR A 277 -20.43 -12.55 24.25
C TYR A 277 -21.19 -12.52 22.92
N VAL A 278 -22.27 -13.30 22.84
CA VAL A 278 -23.17 -13.32 21.68
C VAL A 278 -24.49 -12.68 22.10
N ASN A 279 -24.81 -11.52 21.53
CA ASN A 279 -26.14 -10.92 21.67
C ASN A 279 -27.04 -11.43 20.53
N GLY A 280 -28.13 -12.12 20.86
CA GLY A 280 -29.01 -12.77 19.88
C GLY A 280 -28.96 -14.29 19.99
N ASN A 281 -28.98 -14.97 18.84
CA ASN A 281 -29.07 -16.44 18.76
C ASN A 281 -27.80 -17.05 18.19
N CYS A 282 -27.42 -18.21 18.71
CA CYS A 282 -26.43 -19.11 18.10
C CYS A 282 -27.19 -20.25 17.41
N ILE A 283 -27.44 -20.14 16.11
CA ILE A 283 -28.21 -21.14 15.35
C ILE A 283 -27.26 -22.24 14.88
N GLY A 284 -27.58 -23.51 15.21
CA GLY A 284 -26.78 -24.67 14.80
C GLY A 284 -25.53 -24.91 15.64
N CYS A 285 -25.34 -24.17 16.74
CA CYS A 285 -24.17 -24.31 17.59
C CYS A 285 -24.23 -25.58 18.43
N LEU A 286 -23.13 -26.33 18.45
CA LEU A 286 -22.90 -27.43 19.38
C LEU A 286 -22.13 -26.88 20.59
N LEU A 287 -22.72 -26.98 21.78
CA LEU A 287 -22.02 -26.65 23.00
C LEU A 287 -21.24 -27.88 23.47
N THR A 288 -19.92 -27.76 23.46
CA THR A 288 -18.99 -28.86 23.68
C THR A 288 -17.96 -28.47 24.74
N ALA A 289 -17.58 -29.40 25.60
CA ALA A 289 -16.49 -29.24 26.55
C ALA A 289 -15.47 -30.37 26.40
N PHE A 290 -14.20 -30.10 26.69
CA PHE A 290 -13.21 -31.17 26.79
C PHE A 290 -13.31 -31.90 28.14
N ALA A 291 -13.11 -33.21 28.10
CA ALA A 291 -13.12 -34.09 29.25
C ALA A 291 -12.03 -35.16 29.14
N VAL A 292 -11.76 -35.88 30.23
CA VAL A 292 -10.85 -37.03 30.29
C VAL A 292 -11.65 -38.30 30.41
N ASN A 293 -11.36 -39.30 29.59
CA ASN A 293 -11.90 -40.65 29.75
C ASN A 293 -11.34 -41.27 31.04
N ALA A 294 -12.15 -41.30 32.09
CA ALA A 294 -11.84 -41.91 33.38
C ALA A 294 -12.44 -43.32 33.52
N ASP A 295 -13.06 -43.84 32.47
CA ASP A 295 -13.50 -45.23 32.41
C ASP A 295 -12.33 -46.18 32.21
N SER A 296 -12.54 -47.44 32.55
CA SER A 296 -11.68 -48.55 32.15
C SER A 296 -11.95 -49.00 30.70
N ALA A 297 -13.10 -48.62 30.15
CA ALA A 297 -13.50 -48.91 28.79
C ALA A 297 -13.10 -47.79 27.80
N VAL A 298 -13.03 -48.15 26.53
CA VAL A 298 -12.90 -47.20 25.42
C VAL A 298 -14.21 -46.40 25.29
N LEU A 299 -14.11 -45.09 25.10
CA LEU A 299 -15.23 -44.22 24.74
C LEU A 299 -15.24 -44.01 23.23
N GLU A 300 -16.37 -44.31 22.60
CA GLU A 300 -16.58 -44.13 21.16
C GLU A 300 -17.45 -42.89 20.88
N PRO A 301 -17.31 -42.24 19.71
CA PRO A 301 -18.28 -41.25 19.26
C PRO A 301 -19.72 -41.79 19.34
N GLY A 302 -20.61 -41.00 19.95
CA GLY A 302 -21.99 -41.37 20.20
C GLY A 302 -22.23 -42.14 21.50
N ASP A 303 -21.22 -42.37 22.35
CA ASP A 303 -21.43 -42.90 23.71
C ASP A 303 -21.95 -41.77 24.65
N VAL A 304 -22.96 -42.09 25.46
CA VAL A 304 -23.48 -41.25 26.54
C VAL A 304 -22.59 -41.37 27.75
N VAL A 305 -22.24 -40.23 28.34
CA VAL A 305 -21.30 -40.18 29.46
C VAL A 305 -21.88 -39.54 30.71
N ALA A 306 -21.37 -40.02 31.85
CA ALA A 306 -21.68 -39.53 33.19
C ALA A 306 -20.41 -38.95 33.85
N PRO A 307 -20.54 -37.99 34.77
CA PRO A 307 -19.40 -37.40 35.47
C PRO A 307 -18.76 -38.41 36.44
N ALA A 308 -17.43 -38.43 36.46
CA ALA A 308 -16.58 -39.23 37.34
C ALA A 308 -15.65 -38.36 38.21
N GLY A 309 -15.85 -37.04 38.22
CA GLY A 309 -15.09 -36.06 39.00
C GLY A 309 -14.49 -34.96 38.13
N MET A 310 -13.58 -34.19 38.71
CA MET A 310 -12.81 -33.15 38.01
C MET A 310 -11.32 -33.47 38.08
N GLN A 311 -10.57 -33.03 37.08
CA GLN A 311 -9.11 -33.11 37.02
C GLN A 311 -8.57 -31.74 36.67
N SER A 312 -7.61 -31.23 37.44
CA SER A 312 -6.85 -30.04 37.04
C SER A 312 -5.98 -30.37 35.83
N ALA A 313 -5.89 -29.43 34.90
CA ALA A 313 -5.00 -29.54 33.75
C ALA A 313 -4.28 -28.21 33.54
N THR A 314 -3.23 -28.23 32.74
CA THR A 314 -2.40 -27.07 32.41
C THR A 314 -2.67 -26.54 31.01
N PHE A 315 -3.71 -27.02 30.33
CA PHE A 315 -4.03 -26.63 28.97
C PHE A 315 -4.55 -25.19 28.91
N ASP A 316 -4.12 -24.45 27.89
CA ASP A 316 -4.51 -23.07 27.65
C ASP A 316 -6.03 -22.94 27.44
N ASN A 317 -6.65 -23.97 26.85
CA ASN A 317 -8.09 -24.04 26.61
C ASN A 317 -8.86 -24.90 27.63
N GLY A 318 -8.26 -25.24 28.78
CA GLY A 318 -8.93 -26.02 29.81
C GLY A 318 -8.08 -26.30 31.05
N SER A 319 -8.12 -25.39 32.03
CA SER A 319 -7.41 -25.57 33.31
C SER A 319 -8.06 -26.57 34.27
N ALA A 320 -9.31 -26.95 34.00
CA ALA A 320 -10.03 -28.00 34.70
C ALA A 320 -10.87 -28.80 33.71
N LEU A 321 -10.64 -30.11 33.68
CA LEU A 321 -11.35 -31.03 32.82
C LEU A 321 -12.31 -31.87 33.64
N LEU A 322 -13.50 -32.09 33.09
CA LEU A 322 -14.40 -33.10 33.62
C LEU A 322 -13.78 -34.48 33.41
N ARG A 323 -13.84 -35.34 34.41
CA ARG A 323 -13.58 -36.77 34.23
C ARG A 323 -14.90 -37.42 33.87
N VAL A 324 -14.93 -38.20 32.81
CA VAL A 324 -16.16 -38.85 32.32
C VAL A 324 -15.98 -40.35 32.19
N ARG A 325 -17.09 -41.08 32.33
CA ARG A 325 -17.18 -42.52 32.08
C ARG A 325 -18.45 -42.84 31.32
N LYS A 326 -18.59 -44.05 30.79
CA LYS A 326 -19.87 -44.49 30.20
C LYS A 326 -20.98 -44.35 31.23
N ALA A 327 -22.09 -43.74 30.81
CA ALA A 327 -23.29 -43.64 31.63
C ALA A 327 -23.96 -45.00 31.74
N ALA A 328 -24.43 -45.34 32.94
CA ALA A 328 -25.27 -46.50 33.21
C ALA A 328 -26.69 -46.05 33.58
N PRO A 329 -27.69 -46.94 33.57
CA PRO A 329 -29.06 -46.59 33.94
C PRO A 329 -29.13 -45.95 35.34
N GLY A 330 -29.72 -44.76 35.41
CA GLY A 330 -29.86 -43.98 36.64
C GLY A 330 -28.73 -42.98 36.93
N ASP A 331 -27.63 -43.01 36.17
CA ASP A 331 -26.57 -42.01 36.27
C ASP A 331 -27.03 -40.63 35.78
N ALA A 332 -26.48 -39.57 36.39
CA ALA A 332 -26.58 -38.23 35.83
C ALA A 332 -25.82 -38.16 34.50
N VAL A 333 -26.51 -37.82 33.42
CA VAL A 333 -25.88 -37.65 32.10
C VAL A 333 -25.28 -36.25 32.01
N VAL A 334 -24.05 -36.15 31.52
CA VAL A 334 -23.40 -34.84 31.25
C VAL A 334 -23.35 -34.50 29.77
N GLY A 335 -23.43 -35.51 28.89
CA GLY A 335 -23.44 -35.30 27.46
C GLY A 335 -23.14 -36.56 26.67
N VAL A 336 -22.76 -36.36 25.41
CA VAL A 336 -22.40 -37.42 24.46
C VAL A 336 -20.99 -37.17 23.94
N VAL A 337 -20.18 -38.22 23.83
CA VAL A 337 -18.85 -38.14 23.21
C VAL A 337 -19.03 -37.82 21.73
N ALA A 338 -18.50 -36.67 21.30
CA ALA A 338 -18.46 -36.31 19.88
C ALA A 338 -17.26 -36.93 19.18
N THR A 339 -16.08 -36.81 19.80
CA THR A 339 -14.82 -37.26 19.21
C THR A 339 -13.72 -37.34 20.27
N ARG A 340 -12.62 -38.05 20.00
CA ARG A 340 -11.40 -37.95 20.83
C ARG A 340 -10.76 -36.56 20.70
N ALA A 341 -9.94 -36.19 21.67
CA ALA A 341 -9.14 -34.98 21.63
C ALA A 341 -7.67 -35.33 21.88
N GLU A 342 -6.77 -34.59 21.26
CA GLU A 342 -5.33 -34.75 21.40
C GLU A 342 -4.70 -33.45 21.90
N VAL A 343 -3.56 -33.54 22.56
CA VAL A 343 -2.75 -32.38 22.92
C VAL A 343 -2.03 -31.90 21.66
N TYR A 344 -2.22 -30.63 21.34
CA TYR A 344 -1.50 -29.89 20.31
C TYR A 344 -0.59 -28.87 20.99
N MET A 345 0.66 -28.80 20.51
CA MET A 345 1.62 -27.78 20.92
C MET A 345 1.57 -26.63 19.91
N ASP A 346 1.34 -25.41 20.37
CA ASP A 346 1.57 -24.23 19.55
C ASP A 346 3.08 -24.02 19.37
N ASP A 347 3.48 -23.72 18.14
CA ASP A 347 4.87 -23.42 17.80
C ASP A 347 5.26 -22.01 18.29
N GLU A 348 4.28 -21.12 18.48
CA GLU A 348 4.47 -19.73 18.92
C GLU A 348 3.47 -19.33 20.03
N PRO A 349 3.57 -19.91 21.24
CA PRO A 349 2.67 -19.57 22.34
C PRO A 349 2.90 -18.14 22.84
N GLN A 350 1.84 -17.51 23.37
CA GLN A 350 1.98 -16.21 24.04
C GLN A 350 2.86 -16.33 25.29
N PRO A 351 3.51 -15.24 25.76
CA PRO A 351 4.43 -15.29 26.90
C PRO A 351 3.84 -15.83 28.22
N ASP A 352 2.52 -15.80 28.37
CA ASP A 352 1.76 -16.29 29.52
C ASP A 352 1.00 -17.61 29.26
N GLU A 353 1.13 -18.18 28.07
CA GLU A 353 0.53 -19.47 27.69
C GLU A 353 1.54 -20.62 27.83
N THR A 354 1.02 -21.83 28.04
CA THR A 354 1.84 -23.05 28.06
C THR A 354 2.16 -23.55 26.64
N GLY A 355 1.32 -23.17 25.66
CA GLY A 355 1.34 -23.69 24.30
C GLY A 355 0.61 -25.03 24.17
N GLU A 356 0.20 -25.67 25.26
CA GLU A 356 -0.55 -26.93 25.24
C GLU A 356 -2.05 -26.68 25.14
N ARG A 357 -2.69 -27.19 24.07
CA ARG A 357 -4.15 -27.10 23.88
C ARG A 357 -4.75 -28.43 23.46
N LEU A 358 -6.01 -28.65 23.84
CA LEU A 358 -6.78 -29.80 23.35
C LEU A 358 -7.45 -29.47 22.03
N VAL A 359 -7.29 -30.36 21.05
CA VAL A 359 -7.89 -30.24 19.72
C VAL A 359 -8.72 -31.48 19.40
N PRO A 360 -9.94 -31.34 18.86
CA PRO A 360 -10.75 -32.49 18.47
C PRO A 360 -10.07 -33.27 17.32
N ARG A 361 -10.19 -34.60 17.35
CA ARG A 361 -9.63 -35.54 16.37
C ARG A 361 -10.56 -36.72 16.22
N GLU A 362 -10.78 -37.18 15.00
CA GLU A 362 -11.66 -38.34 14.75
C GLU A 362 -11.18 -39.60 15.50
N GLY A 363 -12.14 -40.38 15.99
CA GLY A 363 -11.90 -41.70 16.57
C GLY A 363 -12.30 -41.84 18.03
N ALA A 364 -12.07 -43.04 18.55
CA ALA A 364 -12.34 -43.44 19.92
C ALA A 364 -11.21 -43.02 20.88
N ALA A 365 -11.54 -42.84 22.15
CA ALA A 365 -10.64 -42.44 23.22
C ALA A 365 -10.39 -43.62 24.19
N GLN A 366 -9.13 -44.00 24.37
CA GLN A 366 -8.71 -44.99 25.35
C GLN A 366 -8.86 -44.45 26.78
N PRO A 367 -8.83 -45.32 27.80
CA PRO A 367 -8.72 -44.88 29.20
C PRO A 367 -7.56 -43.90 29.39
N GLY A 368 -7.85 -42.71 29.93
CA GLY A 368 -6.90 -41.62 30.13
C GLY A 368 -6.81 -40.61 28.99
N ASP A 369 -7.34 -40.92 27.79
CA ASP A 369 -7.37 -39.99 26.67
C ASP A 369 -8.38 -38.85 26.89
N TYR A 370 -8.24 -37.79 26.10
CA TYR A 370 -9.18 -36.67 26.11
C TYR A 370 -10.31 -36.88 25.11
N VAL A 371 -11.47 -36.30 25.39
CA VAL A 371 -12.66 -36.34 24.54
C VAL A 371 -13.32 -34.97 24.47
N ALA A 372 -14.02 -34.71 23.36
CA ALA A 372 -14.95 -33.60 23.24
C ALA A 372 -16.37 -34.12 23.55
N VAL A 373 -17.03 -33.54 24.55
CA VAL A 373 -18.36 -33.94 25.03
C VAL A 373 -19.37 -32.86 24.68
N VAL A 374 -20.34 -33.19 23.83
CA VAL A 374 -21.47 -32.32 23.51
C VAL A 374 -22.47 -32.41 24.65
N TYR A 375 -22.73 -31.28 25.30
CA TYR A 375 -23.73 -31.17 26.38
C TYR A 375 -24.99 -30.39 25.94
N SER A 376 -24.95 -29.75 24.77
CA SER A 376 -26.14 -29.18 24.14
C SER A 376 -26.03 -29.15 22.61
N GLY A 377 -27.08 -29.63 21.93
CA GLY A 377 -27.20 -29.59 20.47
C GLY A 377 -27.47 -30.96 19.82
N PRO A 378 -27.70 -31.01 18.50
CA PRO A 378 -27.98 -32.25 17.80
C PRO A 378 -26.73 -33.15 17.70
N MET A 379 -26.83 -34.40 18.12
CA MET A 379 -25.75 -35.39 18.02
C MET A 379 -26.29 -36.75 17.61
N GLN A 380 -25.52 -37.49 16.81
CA GLN A 380 -25.79 -38.89 16.53
C GLN A 380 -25.27 -39.75 17.69
N VAL A 381 -26.14 -40.60 18.23
CA VAL A 381 -25.87 -41.40 19.43
C VAL A 381 -26.13 -42.86 19.11
N ARG A 382 -25.34 -43.76 19.71
CA ARG A 382 -25.48 -45.20 19.52
C ARG A 382 -26.70 -45.72 20.26
N VAL A 383 -27.44 -46.64 19.64
CA VAL A 383 -28.65 -47.25 20.22
C VAL A 383 -28.30 -48.60 20.81
N ALA A 384 -28.88 -48.91 21.97
CA ALA A 384 -28.66 -50.19 22.64
C ALA A 384 -29.11 -51.35 21.75
N PRO A 385 -28.43 -52.51 21.80
CA PRO A 385 -28.85 -53.68 21.04
C PRO A 385 -30.29 -54.07 21.36
N ASN A 386 -31.09 -54.33 20.31
CA ASN A 386 -32.52 -54.67 20.37
C ASN A 386 -33.49 -53.51 20.70
N GLU A 387 -33.02 -52.25 20.67
CA GLU A 387 -33.86 -51.05 20.87
C GLU A 387 -34.19 -50.34 19.54
N ASP A 388 -34.65 -51.10 18.52
CA ASP A 388 -34.94 -50.56 17.18
C ASP A 388 -36.15 -49.62 17.12
N ALA A 389 -36.84 -49.42 18.24
CA ALA A 389 -38.11 -48.72 18.34
C ALA A 389 -38.02 -47.26 18.85
N ILE A 390 -36.89 -46.57 18.64
CA ILE A 390 -36.81 -45.13 18.95
C ILE A 390 -37.39 -44.33 17.79
N SER A 391 -38.51 -43.64 18.03
CA SER A 391 -39.15 -42.72 17.07
C SER A 391 -38.81 -41.26 17.39
N ALA A 392 -39.00 -40.37 16.42
CA ALA A 392 -38.85 -38.93 16.66
C ALA A 392 -39.77 -38.45 17.80
N GLY A 393 -39.25 -37.58 18.66
CA GLY A 393 -39.93 -37.06 19.86
C GLY A 393 -39.80 -37.95 21.11
N VAL A 394 -39.24 -39.15 21.00
CA VAL A 394 -39.02 -40.04 22.15
C VAL A 394 -37.86 -39.53 23.00
N ARG A 395 -38.09 -39.42 24.32
CA ARG A 395 -37.04 -39.17 25.30
C ARG A 395 -36.19 -40.42 25.49
N VAL A 396 -34.88 -40.24 25.51
CA VAL A 396 -33.92 -41.33 25.67
C VAL A 396 -33.07 -41.17 26.92
N THR A 397 -32.67 -42.28 27.50
CA THR A 397 -31.80 -42.37 28.69
C THR A 397 -30.63 -43.33 28.41
N ALA A 398 -29.63 -43.32 29.28
CA ALA A 398 -28.48 -44.20 29.17
C ALA A 398 -28.87 -45.68 29.36
N ALA A 399 -28.37 -46.53 28.47
CA ALA A 399 -28.35 -47.98 28.63
C ALA A 399 -27.11 -48.43 29.43
N SER A 400 -26.97 -49.73 29.68
CA SER A 400 -25.88 -50.28 30.50
C SER A 400 -24.50 -50.23 29.85
N ASP A 401 -24.41 -50.01 28.54
CA ASP A 401 -23.19 -50.04 27.75
C ASP A 401 -22.76 -48.65 27.21
N GLY A 402 -23.37 -47.59 27.75
CA GLY A 402 -23.14 -46.22 27.31
C GLY A 402 -23.90 -45.83 26.04
N THR A 403 -24.75 -46.69 25.50
CA THR A 403 -25.66 -46.33 24.39
C THR A 403 -26.97 -45.72 24.93
N VAL A 404 -27.90 -45.36 24.04
CA VAL A 404 -29.23 -44.89 24.43
C VAL A 404 -30.32 -45.95 24.27
N ARG A 405 -31.33 -45.86 25.13
CA ARG A 405 -32.61 -46.58 25.02
C ARG A 405 -33.79 -45.64 25.28
N PRO A 406 -35.01 -45.95 24.81
CA PRO A 406 -36.20 -45.19 25.19
C PRO A 406 -36.45 -45.27 26.71
N LEU A 407 -37.08 -44.24 27.27
CA LEU A 407 -37.64 -44.32 28.63
C LEU A 407 -38.67 -45.45 28.70
N SER A 408 -38.59 -46.27 29.74
CA SER A 408 -39.56 -47.34 29.95
C SER A 408 -40.89 -46.78 30.49
N THR A 409 -42.00 -47.32 30.00
CA THR A 409 -43.33 -47.07 30.57
C THR A 409 -43.83 -48.35 31.24
N LYS A 410 -44.24 -48.27 32.50
CA LYS A 410 -44.87 -49.39 33.21
C LYS A 410 -46.35 -49.09 33.44
N SER A 411 -47.23 -49.94 32.92
CA SER A 411 -48.65 -49.89 33.23
C SER A 411 -48.90 -50.50 34.62
N VAL A 412 -49.36 -49.68 35.55
CA VAL A 412 -49.69 -50.07 36.93
C VAL A 412 -51.21 -50.13 37.07
N LEU A 413 -51.75 -51.23 37.60
CA LEU A 413 -53.19 -51.33 37.87
C LEU A 413 -53.59 -50.31 38.96
N LEU A 414 -54.66 -49.56 38.71
CA LEU A 414 -55.19 -48.61 39.69
C LEU A 414 -55.78 -49.34 40.90
N ALA A 415 -55.65 -48.75 42.08
CA ALA A 415 -56.06 -49.37 43.35
C ALA A 415 -57.57 -49.70 43.43
N ASN A 416 -58.41 -48.99 42.66
CA ASN A 416 -59.85 -49.25 42.55
C ASN A 416 -60.19 -50.35 41.53
N GLY A 417 -59.20 -50.90 40.81
CA GLY A 417 -59.40 -51.89 39.75
C GLY A 417 -59.96 -51.32 38.44
N GLU A 418 -60.16 -50.00 38.34
CA GLU A 418 -60.77 -49.35 37.17
C GLU A 418 -59.72 -48.93 36.12
N GLY A 419 -58.86 -49.88 35.73
CA GLY A 419 -57.90 -49.70 34.65
C GLY A 419 -56.44 -49.60 35.10
N THR A 420 -55.60 -49.14 34.18
CA THR A 420 -54.14 -49.05 34.35
C THR A 420 -53.66 -47.62 34.14
N LEU A 421 -52.68 -47.19 34.94
CA LEU A 421 -51.94 -45.96 34.78
C LEU A 421 -50.55 -46.26 34.24
N ASP A 422 -50.19 -45.63 33.14
CA ASP A 422 -48.83 -45.67 32.61
C ASP A 422 -47.93 -44.73 33.40
N VAL A 423 -46.98 -45.31 34.11
CA VAL A 423 -45.96 -44.58 34.87
C VAL A 423 -44.67 -44.61 34.06
N MET A 424 -44.21 -43.42 33.67
CA MET A 424 -42.91 -43.26 33.02
C MET A 424 -41.79 -43.43 34.02
N GLU A 425 -40.72 -44.10 33.59
CA GLU A 425 -39.47 -44.21 34.33
C GLU A 425 -38.93 -42.81 34.69
N THR A 426 -38.54 -42.62 35.95
CA THR A 426 -37.95 -41.37 36.45
C THR A 426 -36.44 -41.53 36.56
N VAL A 427 -35.75 -41.44 35.41
CA VAL A 427 -34.29 -41.48 35.31
C VAL A 427 -33.78 -40.26 34.53
N PRO A 428 -32.51 -39.86 34.72
CA PRO A 428 -31.91 -38.76 33.96
C PRO A 428 -32.04 -39.00 32.46
N VAL A 429 -32.37 -37.93 31.74
CA VAL A 429 -32.62 -37.97 30.30
C VAL A 429 -31.37 -37.47 29.58
N ALA A 430 -30.91 -38.20 28.56
CA ALA A 430 -29.78 -37.75 27.74
C ALA A 430 -30.22 -36.73 26.67
N GLY A 431 -31.46 -36.89 26.16
CA GLY A 431 -32.04 -36.01 25.17
C GLY A 431 -33.35 -36.50 24.59
N ILE A 432 -33.74 -35.92 23.46
CA ILE A 432 -34.95 -36.27 22.71
C ILE A 432 -34.54 -36.66 21.28
N ALA A 433 -35.01 -37.80 20.79
CA ALA A 433 -34.79 -38.24 19.43
C ALA A 433 -35.38 -37.24 18.42
N LEU A 434 -34.56 -36.80 17.47
CA LEU A 434 -34.93 -35.90 16.37
C LEU A 434 -35.42 -36.66 15.14
N ALA A 435 -35.06 -37.94 15.03
CA ALA A 435 -35.43 -38.84 13.94
C ALA A 435 -35.60 -40.27 14.48
N PRO A 436 -36.24 -41.18 13.73
CA PRO A 436 -36.22 -42.60 14.06
C PRO A 436 -34.80 -43.18 14.09
N ALA A 437 -34.56 -44.19 14.92
CA ALA A 437 -33.30 -44.93 14.92
C ALA A 437 -33.08 -45.62 13.56
N GLN A 438 -31.84 -45.55 13.05
CA GLN A 438 -31.40 -46.17 11.81
C GLN A 438 -29.97 -46.68 11.98
N ASP A 439 -29.72 -47.91 11.52
CA ASP A 439 -28.39 -48.54 11.49
C ASP A 439 -27.67 -48.53 12.86
N GLY A 440 -28.40 -48.79 13.95
CA GLY A 440 -27.85 -48.83 15.31
C GLY A 440 -27.53 -47.45 15.90
N SER A 441 -28.03 -46.38 15.30
CA SER A 441 -27.82 -45.00 15.75
C SER A 441 -29.10 -44.17 15.69
N VAL A 442 -29.13 -43.06 16.42
CA VAL A 442 -30.24 -42.10 16.39
C VAL A 442 -29.73 -40.68 16.59
N TRP A 443 -30.28 -39.72 15.84
CA TRP A 443 -30.04 -38.30 16.10
C TRP A 443 -30.88 -37.86 17.28
N ILE A 444 -30.25 -37.25 18.29
CA ILE A 444 -30.94 -36.66 19.44
C ILE A 444 -30.56 -35.20 19.60
N LEU A 445 -31.47 -34.40 20.15
CA LEU A 445 -31.12 -33.14 20.78
C LEU A 445 -30.59 -33.44 22.17
N VAL A 446 -29.27 -33.35 22.33
CA VAL A 446 -28.60 -33.51 23.63
C VAL A 446 -29.01 -32.33 24.50
N ASN A 447 -29.65 -32.64 25.62
CA ASN A 447 -30.07 -31.68 26.62
C ASN A 447 -30.27 -32.44 27.93
N PRO A 448 -29.18 -32.76 28.64
CA PRO A 448 -29.26 -33.60 29.82
C PRO A 448 -30.12 -32.93 30.91
N GLN A 449 -31.08 -33.68 31.47
CA GLN A 449 -32.02 -33.20 32.51
C GLN A 449 -31.98 -34.06 33.76
#